data_AF-A0A352V9Q5-F1
#
_entry.id   AF-A0A352V9Q5-F1
#
_cell.length_a   1.000
_cell.length_b   1.000
_cell.length_c   1.000
_cell.angle_alpha   90.00
_cell.angle_beta   90.00
_cell.angle_gamma   90.00
#
_symmetry.space_group_name_H-M   'P 1'
#
loop_
_entity.id
_entity.type
_entity.pdbx_description
1 polymer ?
#
loop_
_entity_poly.entity_id
_entity_poly.type
_entity_poly.pdbx_seq_one_letter_code
_entity_poly.pdbx_strand_id
1 'polypeptide(L)'
;MEKIIKIENITDIVIGESKNFAGEPNKIMVEIEKFKNILVRKTELNVFLEPEFMTSSQAEQIQGKNDMHDASAATIILQSFLDKKSSVI
;
A
#
# COMPACT_ATOMS: atom_id res chain seq x y z
N MET A 1 1.69 -9.48 -12.26
CA MET A 1 1.83 -9.62 -10.80
C MET A 1 2.28 -11.02 -10.40
N GLU A 2 1.54 -12.08 -10.77
CA GLU A 2 1.89 -13.48 -10.41
C GLU A 2 3.32 -13.89 -10.80
N LYS A 3 3.80 -13.43 -11.96
CA LYS A 3 5.18 -13.67 -12.42
C LYS A 3 6.22 -13.05 -11.48
N ILE A 4 6.00 -11.82 -11.02
CA ILE A 4 6.92 -11.11 -10.12
C ILE A 4 6.91 -11.78 -8.75
N ILE A 5 5.73 -12.15 -8.23
CA ILE A 5 5.60 -12.86 -6.96
C ILE A 5 6.45 -14.13 -6.94
N LYS A 6 6.40 -14.92 -8.03
CA LYS A 6 7.17 -16.17 -8.14
C LYS A 6 8.67 -15.94 -8.33
N ILE A 7 9.08 -14.95 -9.12
CA ILE A 7 10.50 -14.69 -9.39
C ILE A 7 11.19 -14.10 -8.15
N GLU A 8 10.54 -13.15 -7.49
CA GLU A 8 11.09 -12.43 -6.34
C GLU A 8 10.80 -13.12 -5.00
N ASN A 9 10.12 -14.27 -5.01
CA ASN A 9 9.73 -15.03 -3.82
C ASN A 9 8.99 -14.15 -2.77
N ILE A 10 8.02 -13.37 -3.23
CA ILE A 10 7.26 -12.47 -2.35
C ILE A 10 6.42 -13.29 -1.37
N THR A 11 6.56 -13.02 -0.07
CA THR A 11 5.81 -13.68 1.01
C THR A 11 4.61 -12.87 1.49
N ASP A 12 4.69 -11.55 1.37
CA ASP A 12 3.71 -10.61 1.90
C ASP A 12 3.51 -9.46 0.93
N ILE A 13 2.28 -8.96 0.85
CA ILE A 13 1.90 -7.82 0.01
C ILE A 13 1.41 -6.71 0.93
N VAL A 14 1.82 -5.47 0.65
CA VAL A 14 1.34 -4.28 1.38
C VAL A 14 0.59 -3.38 0.40
N ILE A 15 -0.58 -2.90 0.82
CA ILE A 15 -1.43 -1.99 0.05
C ILE A 15 -1.68 -0.74 0.89
N GLY A 16 -1.59 0.43 0.26
CA GLY A 16 -1.96 1.70 0.89
C GLY A 16 -3.45 1.74 1.22
N GLU A 17 -3.75 2.11 2.45
CA GLU A 17 -5.12 2.31 2.92
C GLU A 17 -5.50 3.79 2.74
N SER A 18 -6.30 4.06 1.72
CA SER A 18 -6.79 5.40 1.42
C SER A 18 -7.99 5.74 2.33
N LYS A 19 -7.71 6.39 3.46
CA LYS A 19 -8.73 6.92 4.37
C LYS A 19 -8.99 8.40 4.10
N ASN A 20 -10.25 8.79 4.19
CA ASN A 20 -10.63 10.20 4.18
C ASN A 20 -10.15 10.84 5.47
N PHE A 21 -9.82 12.13 5.42
CA PHE A 21 -9.49 12.94 6.60
C PHE A 21 -10.55 12.89 7.73
N ALA A 22 -11.78 12.46 7.43
CA ALA A 22 -12.88 12.34 8.38
C ALA A 22 -13.05 10.93 9.01
N GLY A 23 -12.24 9.94 8.62
CA GLY A 23 -12.37 8.55 9.12
C GLY A 23 -13.62 7.80 8.63
N GLU A 24 -14.40 8.38 7.72
CA GLU A 24 -15.55 7.75 7.10
C GLU A 24 -15.14 6.84 5.93
N PRO A 25 -15.84 5.72 5.69
CA PRO A 25 -15.49 4.79 4.62
C PRO A 25 -15.70 5.43 3.23
N ASN A 26 -14.60 5.79 2.56
CA ASN A 26 -14.64 6.16 1.16
C ASN A 26 -15.10 4.98 0.30
N LYS A 27 -15.84 5.27 -0.77
CA LYS A 27 -16.20 4.27 -1.80
C LYS A 27 -14.98 3.54 -2.36
N ILE A 28 -13.83 4.22 -2.39
CA ILE A 28 -12.55 3.66 -2.84
C ILE A 28 -12.07 2.56 -1.90
N MET A 29 -12.26 2.70 -0.58
CA MET A 29 -11.85 1.68 0.40
C MET A 29 -12.61 0.36 0.22
N VAL A 30 -13.87 0.42 -0.22
CA VAL A 30 -14.65 -0.77 -0.56
C VAL A 30 -14.02 -1.53 -1.74
N GLU A 31 -13.54 -0.82 -2.75
CA GLU A 31 -12.85 -1.43 -3.89
C GLU A 31 -11.46 -1.95 -3.53
N ILE A 32 -10.72 -1.25 -2.65
CA ILE A 32 -9.43 -1.71 -2.12
C ILE A 32 -9.61 -3.02 -1.33
N GLU A 33 -10.63 -3.12 -0.47
CA GLU A 33 -10.92 -4.35 0.26
C GLU A 33 -11.32 -5.50 -0.67
N LYS A 34 -12.11 -5.24 -1.71
CA LYS A 34 -12.40 -6.25 -2.74
C LYS A 34 -11.12 -6.71 -3.44
N PHE A 35 -10.25 -5.77 -3.82
CA PHE A 35 -8.98 -6.07 -4.49
C PHE A 35 -8.04 -6.89 -3.60
N LYS A 36 -7.91 -6.52 -2.33
CA LYS A 36 -7.20 -7.30 -1.30
C LYS A 36 -7.72 -8.73 -1.22
N ASN A 37 -9.04 -8.91 -1.13
CA ASN A 37 -9.64 -10.25 -1.06
C ASN A 37 -9.37 -11.08 -2.33
N ILE A 38 -9.38 -10.46 -3.50
CA ILE A 38 -9.01 -11.12 -4.75
C ILE A 38 -7.53 -11.55 -4.73
N LEU A 39 -6.64 -10.68 -4.26
CA LEU A 39 -5.21 -10.98 -4.14
C LEU A 39 -4.94 -12.13 -3.18
N VAL A 40 -5.53 -12.11 -1.98
CA VAL A 40 -5.40 -13.21 -1.01
C VAL A 40 -5.85 -14.53 -1.63
N ARG A 41 -7.01 -14.54 -2.30
CA ARG A 41 -7.55 -15.76 -2.93
C ARG A 41 -6.70 -16.27 -4.10
N LYS A 42 -6.06 -15.37 -4.86
CA LYS A 42 -5.27 -15.75 -6.04
C LYS A 42 -3.83 -16.12 -5.71
N THR A 43 -3.26 -15.49 -4.70
CA THR A 43 -1.82 -15.61 -4.39
C THR A 43 -1.56 -16.46 -3.15
N GLU A 44 -2.58 -16.68 -2.30
CA GLU A 44 -2.46 -17.33 -0.99
C GLU A 44 -1.48 -16.61 -0.05
N LEU A 45 -1.11 -15.36 -0.37
CA LEU A 45 -0.21 -14.52 0.42
C LEU A 45 -0.99 -13.62 1.39
N ASN A 46 -0.30 -13.23 2.47
CA ASN A 46 -0.81 -12.23 3.39
C ASN A 46 -0.81 -10.86 2.71
N VAL A 47 -1.93 -10.14 2.82
CA VAL A 47 -2.07 -8.78 2.30
C VAL A 47 -2.38 -7.82 3.44
N PHE A 48 -1.43 -6.93 3.73
CA PHE A 48 -1.52 -5.91 4.78
C PHE A 48 -2.03 -4.59 4.21
N LEU A 49 -2.78 -3.86 5.03
CA LEU A 49 -3.23 -2.50 4.74
C LEU A 49 -2.45 -1.54 5.64
N GLU A 50 -1.81 -0.56 5.02
CA GLU A 50 -1.00 0.44 5.73
C GLU A 50 -1.60 1.84 5.52
N PRO A 51 -2.01 2.54 6.59
CA PRO A 51 -2.64 3.86 6.49
C PRO A 51 -1.70 4.89 5.87
N GLU A 52 -2.19 5.61 4.86
CA GLU A 52 -1.46 6.67 4.14
C GLU A 52 -1.32 7.98 4.96
N PHE A 53 -1.28 7.91 6.29
CA PHE A 53 -1.66 9.02 7.20
C PHE A 53 -0.80 10.29 7.15
N MET A 54 0.28 10.33 6.40
CA MET A 54 1.11 11.54 6.24
C MET A 54 1.62 11.75 4.81
N THR A 55 1.21 10.90 3.88
CA THR A 55 1.91 10.82 2.59
C THR A 55 1.36 11.80 1.57
N SER A 56 0.11 12.25 1.61
CA SER A 56 -0.39 13.15 0.55
C SER A 56 0.38 14.47 0.47
N SER A 57 0.66 15.10 1.62
CA SER A 57 1.38 16.38 1.65
C SER A 57 2.91 16.23 1.59
N GLN A 58 3.47 15.15 2.16
CA GLN A 58 4.91 14.86 2.06
C GLN A 58 5.30 14.35 0.67
N ALA A 59 4.44 13.54 0.04
CA ALA A 59 4.65 13.07 -1.32
C ALA A 59 4.50 14.24 -2.31
N GLU A 60 3.54 15.16 -2.15
CA GLU A 60 3.50 16.39 -2.95
C GLU A 60 4.74 17.29 -2.78
N GLN A 61 5.31 17.40 -1.56
CA GLN A 61 6.53 18.19 -1.33
C GLN A 61 7.80 17.55 -1.91
N ILE A 62 7.84 16.21 -1.98
CA ILE A 62 8.97 15.46 -2.55
C ILE A 62 8.79 15.24 -4.08
N GLN A 63 7.55 15.23 -4.58
CA GLN A 63 7.15 14.93 -5.97
C GLN A 63 6.63 16.17 -6.70
N GLY A 64 7.47 16.78 -7.54
CA GLY A 64 6.95 17.53 -8.69
C GLY A 64 6.10 16.62 -9.59
N LYS A 65 5.02 17.15 -10.19
CA LYS A 65 4.10 16.45 -11.12
C LYS A 65 4.87 15.67 -12.20
N ASN A 66 4.96 14.35 -12.12
CA ASN A 66 5.53 13.46 -13.13
C ASN A 66 5.00 12.03 -12.97
N ASP A 67 4.87 11.29 -14.07
CA ASP A 67 4.28 9.94 -14.22
C ASP A 67 4.83 8.82 -13.31
N MET A 68 5.81 9.10 -12.44
CA MET A 68 6.32 8.21 -11.37
C MET A 68 5.48 8.27 -10.08
N HIS A 69 4.30 8.90 -10.10
CA HIS A 69 3.48 9.13 -8.92
C HIS A 69 3.16 7.86 -8.12
N ASP A 70 2.75 6.79 -8.81
CA ASP A 70 2.28 5.56 -8.18
C ASP A 70 3.41 4.74 -7.53
N ALA A 71 4.58 4.68 -8.17
CA ALA A 71 5.73 3.91 -7.67
C ALA A 71 6.36 4.57 -6.43
N SER A 72 6.44 5.90 -6.43
CA SER A 72 6.95 6.66 -5.29
C SER A 72 6.01 6.54 -4.08
N ALA A 73 4.69 6.62 -4.30
CA ALA A 73 3.72 6.41 -3.23
C ALA A 73 3.83 4.99 -2.64
N ALA A 74 3.90 3.96 -3.49
CA ALA A 74 4.07 2.57 -3.06
C ALA A 74 5.36 2.35 -2.24
N THR A 75 6.45 3.03 -2.62
CA THR A 75 7.72 2.98 -1.88
C THR A 75 7.60 3.56 -0.47
N ILE A 76 6.93 4.71 -0.34
CA ILE A 76 6.71 5.36 0.96
C ILE A 76 5.84 4.49 1.87
N ILE A 77 4.78 3.90 1.32
CA ILE A 77 3.90 2.97 2.05
C ILE A 77 4.70 1.77 2.56
N LEU A 78 5.51 1.16 1.69
CA LEU A 78 6.34 0.01 2.06
C LEU A 78 7.36 0.38 3.15
N GLN A 79 8.01 1.54 3.03
CA GLN A 79 8.97 2.01 4.03
C GLN A 79 8.29 2.19 5.40
N SER A 80 7.14 2.87 5.46
CA SER A 80 6.36 3.04 6.70
C SER A 80 6.01 1.71 7.37
N PHE A 81 5.57 0.73 6.57
CA PHE A 81 5.24 -0.61 7.07
C PHE A 81 6.47 -1.32 7.65
N LEU A 82 7.61 -1.28 6.95
CA LEU A 82 8.86 -1.89 7.41
C LEU A 82 9.40 -1.22 8.67
N ASP A 83 9.30 0.11 8.77
CA ASP A 83 9.75 0.88 9.92
C ASP A 83 8.93 0.54 11.17
N LYS A 84 7.60 0.41 11.02
CA LYS A 84 6.72 -0.08 12.10
C LYS A 84 7.07 -1.51 12.52
N LYS A 85 7.29 -2.41 11.57
CA LYS A 85 7.65 -3.81 11.87
C LYS A 85 9.01 -3.92 12.55
N SER A 86 9.96 -3.05 12.19
CA SER A 86 11.31 -3.01 12.77
C SER A 86 11.39 -2.27 14.11
N SER A 87 10.43 -1.40 14.41
CA SER A 87 10.35 -0.68 15.70
C SER A 87 9.66 -1.50 16.81
N VAL A 88 9.07 -2.65 16.48
CA VAL A 88 8.41 -3.58 17.44
C VAL A 88 9.40 -4.65 17.94
N ILE A 89 10.68 -4.30 18.06
CA ILE A 89 11.74 -5.17 18.62
C ILE A 89 12.08 -4.72 20.03
#